data_AF-A0A0U0TWW5-F1
#
_entry.id   AF-A0A0U0TWW5-F1
#
_cell.length_a   1.000
_cell.length_b   1.000
_cell.length_c   1.000
_cell.angle_alpha   90.00
_cell.angle_beta   90.00
_cell.angle_gamma   90.00
#
_symmetry.space_group_name_H-M   'P 1'
#
loop_
_entity.id
_entity.type
_entity.pdbx_description
1 polymer ?
#
loop_
_entity_poly.entity_id
_entity_poly.type
_entity_poly.pdbx_seq_one_letter_code
_entity_poly.pdbx_strand_id
1 'polypeptide(L)'
;MTDEYRQFPTRNGAQRALHRVVTLLAAGRPVLTHCFAGKDRTGFVVALVLEAVGLDRDVIVADYLRSNDSVPQLRARISEMIQQRFDTELAPEVVTFTKARLSDGVLGVRAEYLAAARQTIDETYGSLGGYLRDAGISQATVNRMRGVLLG
;
A
#
# COMPACT_ATOMS: atom_id res chain seq x y z
N MET A 1 -8.93 -0.30 10.13
CA MET A 1 -8.01 -0.33 8.98
C MET A 1 -8.69 -0.80 7.70
N THR A 2 -9.50 -1.85 7.72
CA THR A 2 -10.25 -2.32 6.54
C THR A 2 -11.06 -1.22 5.84
N ASP A 3 -11.75 -0.35 6.59
CA ASP A 3 -12.49 0.78 6.03
C ASP A 3 -11.60 1.79 5.30
N GLU A 4 -10.35 2.00 5.75
CA GLU A 4 -9.40 2.86 5.05
C GLU A 4 -9.01 2.27 3.69
N TYR A 5 -8.85 0.94 3.61
CA TYR A 5 -8.52 0.26 2.36
C TYR A 5 -9.69 0.29 1.38
N ARG A 6 -10.94 0.22 1.85
CA ARG A 6 -12.13 0.44 1.01
C ARG A 6 -12.13 1.81 0.34
N GLN A 7 -11.57 2.83 1.02
CA GLN A 7 -11.54 4.19 0.47
C GLN A 7 -10.38 4.44 -0.50
N PHE A 8 -9.33 3.61 -0.52
CA PHE A 8 -8.18 3.86 -1.39
C PHE A 8 -8.54 3.93 -2.87
N PRO A 9 -9.31 2.98 -3.46
CA PRO A 9 -9.60 3.00 -4.90
C PRO A 9 -10.25 4.32 -5.34
N THR A 10 -11.18 4.84 -4.56
CA THR A 10 -11.97 6.04 -4.90
C THR A 10 -11.28 7.36 -4.59
N ARG A 11 -10.08 7.34 -3.98
CA ARG A 11 -9.30 8.56 -3.72
C ARG A 11 -8.43 8.90 -4.93
N ASN A 12 -8.61 10.10 -5.50
CA ASN A 12 -7.80 10.64 -6.61
C ASN A 12 -6.29 10.51 -6.39
N GLY A 13 -5.81 10.63 -5.14
CA GLY A 13 -4.40 10.47 -4.81
C GLY A 13 -3.84 9.07 -5.12
N ALA A 14 -4.64 8.02 -4.90
CA ALA A 14 -4.24 6.64 -5.16
C ALA A 14 -4.13 6.38 -6.66
N GLN A 15 -5.11 6.84 -7.45
CA GLN A 15 -5.10 6.72 -8.91
C GLN A 15 -3.92 7.46 -9.53
N ARG A 16 -3.63 8.70 -9.10
CA ARG A 16 -2.46 9.46 -9.57
C ARG A 16 -1.15 8.76 -9.25
N ALA A 17 -1.02 8.21 -8.04
CA ALA A 17 0.17 7.48 -7.64
C ALA A 17 0.37 6.23 -8.51
N LEU A 18 -0.69 5.44 -8.71
CA LEU A 18 -0.66 4.25 -9.55
C LEU A 18 -0.32 4.59 -11.00
N HIS A 19 -0.97 5.60 -11.58
CA HIS A 19 -0.68 6.08 -12.93
C HIS A 19 0.79 6.46 -13.10
N ARG A 20 1.36 7.19 -12.12
CA ARG A 20 2.77 7.58 -12.15
C ARG A 20 3.69 6.37 -12.08
N VAL A 21 3.45 5.45 -11.15
CA VAL A 21 4.27 4.23 -10.99
C VAL A 21 4.23 3.39 -12.26
N VAL A 22 3.04 3.08 -12.77
CA VAL A 22 2.87 2.26 -13.99
C VAL A 22 3.53 2.92 -15.21
N THR A 23 3.39 4.24 -15.38
CA THR A 23 4.02 4.96 -16.49
C THR A 23 5.55 4.93 -16.41
N LEU A 24 6.11 5.06 -15.20
CA LEU A 24 7.56 5.01 -15.01
C LEU A 24 8.13 3.61 -15.26
N LEU A 25 7.45 2.58 -14.77
CA LEU A 25 7.83 1.18 -15.01
C LEU A 25 7.74 0.83 -16.50
N ALA A 26 6.66 1.25 -17.18
CA ALA A 26 6.51 1.08 -18.62
C ALA A 26 7.59 1.79 -19.46
N ALA A 27 8.25 2.80 -18.90
CA ALA A 27 9.38 3.51 -19.51
C ALA A 27 10.75 2.91 -19.15
N GLY A 28 10.80 1.73 -18.50
CA GLY A 28 12.04 1.07 -18.12
C GLY A 28 12.79 1.77 -16.98
N ARG A 29 12.12 2.64 -16.20
CA ARG A 29 12.78 3.38 -15.12
C ARG A 29 12.73 2.61 -13.80
N PRO A 30 13.81 2.61 -12.99
CA PRO A 30 13.74 2.23 -11.59
C PRO A 30 12.77 3.16 -10.83
N VAL A 31 11.91 2.57 -9.99
CA VAL A 31 10.91 3.30 -9.21
C VAL A 31 11.01 2.93 -7.74
N LEU A 32 11.16 3.94 -6.88
CA LEU A 32 10.96 3.83 -5.44
C LEU A 32 9.59 4.43 -5.09
N THR A 33 8.70 3.61 -4.54
CA THR A 33 7.42 4.07 -3.98
C THR A 33 7.42 3.85 -2.47
N HIS A 34 7.03 4.87 -1.71
CA HIS A 34 7.01 4.79 -0.25
C HIS A 34 5.81 5.54 0.32
N CYS A 35 5.49 5.22 1.57
CA CYS A 35 4.58 6.00 2.39
C CYS A 35 5.28 6.29 3.72
N PHE A 36 4.57 6.25 4.84
CA PHE A 36 5.20 6.42 6.15
C PHE A 36 5.88 5.12 6.61
N ALA A 37 5.09 4.05 6.76
CA ALA A 37 5.57 2.73 7.19
C ALA A 37 5.86 1.77 6.02
N GLY A 38 5.67 2.22 4.77
CA GLY A 38 5.85 1.36 3.58
C GLY A 38 4.80 0.27 3.39
N LYS A 39 3.75 0.19 4.23
CA LYS A 39 2.79 -0.93 4.21
C LYS A 39 1.45 -0.62 3.54
N ASP A 40 0.85 0.54 3.82
CA ASP A 40 -0.56 0.76 3.45
C ASP A 40 -0.74 1.22 2.00
N ARG A 41 -0.44 2.49 1.74
CA ARG A 41 -0.53 3.05 0.38
C ARG A 41 0.47 2.41 -0.57
N THR A 42 1.66 2.09 -0.05
CA THR A 42 2.71 1.39 -0.80
C THR A 42 2.26 -0.03 -1.12
N GLY A 43 1.80 -0.81 -0.14
CA GLY A 43 1.34 -2.19 -0.37
C GLY A 43 0.15 -2.24 -1.32
N PHE A 44 -0.80 -1.30 -1.25
CA PHE A 44 -1.88 -1.18 -2.22
C PHE A 44 -1.37 -0.97 -3.64
N VAL A 45 -0.48 0.00 -3.87
CA VAL A 45 0.08 0.27 -5.21
C VAL A 45 0.88 -0.93 -5.73
N VAL A 46 1.72 -1.54 -4.88
CA VAL A 46 2.52 -2.72 -5.26
C VAL A 46 1.60 -3.89 -5.62
N ALA A 47 0.59 -4.19 -4.82
CA ALA A 47 -0.36 -5.27 -5.09
C ALA A 47 -1.07 -5.09 -6.44
N LEU A 48 -1.50 -3.87 -6.77
CA LEU A 48 -2.15 -3.59 -8.06
C LEU A 48 -1.19 -3.69 -9.24
N VAL A 49 0.08 -3.32 -9.08
CA VAL A 49 1.10 -3.52 -10.13
C VAL A 49 1.32 -5.00 -10.38
N LEU A 50 1.47 -5.80 -9.32
CA LEU A 50 1.65 -7.26 -9.43
C LEU A 50 0.43 -7.94 -10.07
N GLU A 51 -0.78 -7.55 -9.70
CA GLU A 51 -2.03 -8.05 -10.31
C GLU A 51 -2.12 -7.62 -11.78
N ALA A 52 -1.75 -6.39 -12.12
CA ALA A 52 -1.77 -5.89 -13.50
C ALA A 52 -0.76 -6.59 -14.41
N VAL A 53 0.37 -7.07 -13.88
CA VAL A 53 1.30 -7.95 -14.61
C VAL A 53 0.94 -9.44 -14.48
N GLY A 54 -0.23 -9.76 -13.94
CA GLY A 54 -0.84 -11.09 -13.98
C GLY A 54 -0.25 -12.11 -13.01
N LEU A 55 0.26 -11.68 -11.86
CA LEU A 55 0.59 -12.62 -10.77
C LEU A 55 -0.68 -13.13 -10.09
N ASP A 56 -0.61 -14.35 -9.57
CA ASP A 56 -1.69 -14.95 -8.80
C ASP A 56 -1.94 -14.21 -7.48
N ARG A 57 -3.22 -14.09 -7.13
CA ARG A 57 -3.66 -13.37 -5.93
C ARG A 57 -3.01 -13.89 -4.65
N ASP A 58 -2.84 -15.21 -4.53
CA ASP A 58 -2.25 -15.81 -3.33
C ASP A 58 -0.77 -15.44 -3.18
N VAL A 59 -0.04 -15.32 -4.29
CA VAL A 59 1.36 -14.84 -4.29
C VAL A 59 1.43 -13.38 -3.85
N ILE A 60 0.53 -12.54 -4.36
CA ILE A 60 0.46 -11.11 -4.01
C ILE A 60 0.13 -10.93 -2.51
N VAL A 61 -0.83 -11.69 -2.00
CA VAL A 61 -1.22 -11.63 -0.59
C VAL A 61 -0.08 -12.15 0.30
N ALA A 62 0.58 -13.24 -0.08
CA ALA A 62 1.72 -13.76 0.65
C ALA A 62 2.86 -12.75 0.74
N ASP A 63 3.22 -12.09 -0.39
CA ASP A 63 4.23 -11.04 -0.40
C ASP A 63 3.85 -9.85 0.49
N TYR A 64 2.60 -9.38 0.38
CA TYR A 64 2.09 -8.30 1.21
C TYR A 64 2.19 -8.62 2.72
N LEU A 65 1.84 -9.84 3.13
CA LEU A 65 1.87 -10.27 4.53
C LEU A 65 3.30 -10.32 5.12
N ARG A 66 4.34 -10.47 4.30
CA ARG A 66 5.75 -10.38 4.74
C ARG A 66 6.11 -8.99 5.28
N SER A 67 5.32 -7.96 4.97
CA SER A 67 5.48 -6.63 5.59
C SER A 67 5.39 -6.69 7.12
N ASN A 68 4.71 -7.70 7.68
CA ASN A 68 4.61 -7.91 9.13
C ASN A 68 5.96 -8.23 9.78
N ASP A 69 6.93 -8.80 9.05
CA ASP A 69 8.27 -9.12 9.57
C ASP A 69 9.03 -7.86 10.01
N SER A 70 8.64 -6.69 9.46
CA SER A 70 9.26 -5.39 9.78
C SER A 70 8.58 -4.68 10.97
N VAL A 71 7.44 -5.18 11.47
CA VAL A 71 6.65 -4.52 12.53
C VAL A 71 7.45 -4.33 13.83
N PRO A 72 8.22 -5.31 14.34
CA PRO A 72 9.01 -5.10 15.56
C PRO A 72 10.01 -3.96 15.42
N GLN A 73 10.70 -3.87 14.28
CA GLN A 73 11.70 -2.84 14.01
C GLN A 73 11.02 -1.46 13.84
N LEU A 74 9.91 -1.41 13.10
CA LEU A 74 9.11 -0.20 12.95
C LEU A 74 8.62 0.33 14.30
N ARG A 75 8.12 -0.55 15.17
CA ARG A 75 7.67 -0.21 16.52
C ARG A 75 8.79 0.41 17.35
N ALA A 76 9.97 -0.21 17.34
CA ALA A 76 11.13 0.29 18.08
C ALA A 76 11.52 1.70 17.61
N ARG A 77 11.64 1.89 16.29
CA ARG A 77 11.98 3.19 15.69
C ARG A 77 10.98 4.29 16.01
N ILE A 78 9.67 4.00 15.91
CA ILE A 78 8.65 5.00 16.26
C ILE A 78 8.71 5.33 17.75
N SER A 79 8.91 4.33 18.61
CA SER A 79 9.04 4.53 20.06
C SER A 79 10.23 5.43 20.42
N GLU A 80 11.40 5.17 19.81
CA GLU A 80 12.60 6.02 19.94
C GLU A 80 12.33 7.46 19.49
N MET A 81 11.70 7.64 18.31
CA MET A 81 11.38 8.97 17.79
C MET A 81 10.45 9.75 18.73
N ILE A 82 9.51 9.07 19.38
CA ILE A 82 8.61 9.71 20.34
C ILE A 82 9.40 10.10 21.59
N GLN A 83 10.20 9.19 22.16
CA GLN A 83 11.02 9.50 23.34
C GLN A 83 11.95 10.69 23.10
N GLN A 84 12.57 10.78 21.92
CA GLN A 84 13.47 11.90 21.59
C GLN A 84 12.77 13.24 21.36
N ARG A 85 11.49 13.23 20.96
CA ARG A 85 10.72 14.47 20.71
C ARG A 85 10.12 15.08 21.97
N PHE A 86 10.02 14.30 23.04
CA PHE A 86 9.45 14.74 24.30
C PHE A 86 10.55 14.69 25.38
N ASP A 87 11.31 15.80 25.50
CA ASP A 87 12.30 16.04 26.57
C ASP A 87 11.66 16.23 27.96
N THR A 88 10.33 16.30 28.02
CA THR A 88 9.54 16.44 29.25
C THR A 88 8.66 15.21 29.43
N GLU A 89 8.40 14.79 30.68
CA GLU A 89 7.49 13.69 30.99
C GLU A 89 6.16 13.87 30.25
N LEU A 90 5.91 12.97 29.29
CA LEU A 90 4.64 12.91 28.58
C LEU A 90 3.50 12.68 29.58
N ALA A 91 2.41 13.43 29.44
CA ALA A 91 1.19 13.15 30.18
C ALA A 91 0.78 11.67 29.96
N PRO A 92 0.32 10.94 31.01
CA PRO A 92 -0.02 9.51 30.93
C PRO A 92 -0.99 9.15 29.80
N GLU A 93 -1.90 10.07 29.46
CA GLU A 93 -2.86 9.94 28.36
C GLU A 93 -2.17 9.89 26.99
N VAL A 94 -1.16 10.72 26.78
CA VAL A 94 -0.38 10.75 25.53
C VAL A 94 0.44 9.48 25.38
N VAL A 95 1.04 8.98 26.47
CA VAL A 95 1.75 7.69 26.50
C VAL A 95 0.81 6.53 26.14
N THR A 96 -0.38 6.52 26.71
CA THR A 96 -1.38 5.47 26.47
C THR A 96 -1.85 5.46 25.02
N PHE A 97 -2.21 6.63 24.49
CA PHE A 97 -2.62 6.79 23.09
C PHE A 97 -1.51 6.40 22.10
N THR A 98 -0.27 6.73 22.46
CA THR A 98 0.92 6.37 21.70
C THR A 98 1.10 4.86 21.64
N LYS A 99 1.04 4.16 22.78
CA LYS A 99 1.13 2.70 22.84
C LYS A 99 0.01 2.03 22.02
N ALA A 100 -1.20 2.58 22.04
CA ALA A 100 -2.30 2.06 21.22
C ALA A 100 -2.02 2.13 19.70
N ARG A 101 -1.37 3.22 19.23
CA ARG A 101 -0.93 3.38 17.83
C ARG A 101 0.25 2.46 17.45
N LEU A 102 0.91 1.85 18.43
CA LEU A 102 2.02 0.91 18.24
C LEU A 102 1.60 -0.56 18.29
N SER A 103 0.30 -0.83 18.40
CA SER A 103 -0.27 -2.17 18.36
C SER A 103 -0.07 -2.85 16.99
N ASP A 104 -0.02 -4.18 16.98
CA ASP A 104 0.07 -4.97 15.73
C ASP A 104 -1.08 -4.67 14.77
N GLY A 105 -2.27 -4.35 15.29
CA GLY A 105 -3.42 -4.02 14.45
C GLY A 105 -3.23 -2.73 13.63
N VAL A 106 -2.42 -1.79 14.12
CA VAL A 106 -2.12 -0.51 13.45
C VAL A 106 -0.86 -0.62 12.62
N LEU A 107 0.21 -1.21 13.18
CA LEU A 107 1.51 -1.32 12.53
C LEU A 107 1.58 -2.44 11.51
N GLY A 108 0.80 -3.51 11.68
CA GLY A 108 0.77 -4.65 10.79
C GLY A 108 -0.20 -4.51 9.62
N VAL A 109 -0.25 -5.58 8.85
CA VAL A 109 -1.10 -5.78 7.69
C VAL A 109 -1.81 -7.12 7.76
N ARG A 110 -2.98 -7.22 7.12
CA ARG A 110 -3.80 -8.43 7.09
C ARG A 110 -4.43 -8.61 5.72
N ALA A 111 -4.68 -9.85 5.32
CA ALA A 111 -5.15 -10.18 3.97
C ALA A 111 -6.48 -9.48 3.62
N GLU A 112 -7.36 -9.31 4.60
CA GLU A 112 -8.65 -8.63 4.44
C GLU A 112 -8.51 -7.16 4.03
N TYR A 113 -7.36 -6.52 4.27
CA TYR A 113 -7.14 -5.14 3.86
C TYR A 113 -7.05 -5.01 2.34
N LEU A 114 -6.20 -5.80 1.69
CA LEU A 114 -6.15 -5.84 0.22
C LEU A 114 -7.45 -6.39 -0.38
N ALA A 115 -8.08 -7.37 0.26
CA ALA A 115 -9.35 -7.90 -0.19
C ALA A 115 -10.45 -6.82 -0.22
N ALA A 116 -10.53 -5.98 0.81
CA ALA A 116 -11.51 -4.89 0.87
C ALA A 116 -11.26 -3.82 -0.21
N ALA A 117 -10.00 -3.44 -0.47
CA ALA A 117 -9.69 -2.53 -1.56
C ALA A 117 -10.04 -3.13 -2.94
N ARG A 118 -9.74 -4.42 -3.14
CA ARG A 118 -10.05 -5.14 -4.38
C ARG A 118 -11.55 -5.27 -4.60
N GLN A 119 -12.34 -5.51 -3.55
CA GLN A 119 -13.79 -5.53 -3.61
C GLN A 119 -14.35 -4.17 -4.05
N THR A 120 -13.86 -3.06 -3.47
CA THR A 120 -14.29 -1.72 -3.92
C THR A 120 -13.91 -1.45 -5.37
N ILE A 121 -12.77 -1.97 -5.85
CA ILE A 121 -12.39 -1.90 -7.26
C ILE A 121 -13.44 -2.60 -8.14
N ASP A 122 -13.86 -3.82 -7.79
CA ASP A 122 -14.89 -4.55 -8.55
C ASP A 122 -16.24 -3.83 -8.51
N GLU A 123 -16.68 -3.39 -7.33
CA GLU A 123 -17.98 -2.74 -7.15
C GLU A 123 -18.09 -1.38 -7.87
N THR A 124 -17.00 -0.59 -7.87
CA THR A 124 -17.02 0.78 -8.39
C THR A 124 -16.61 0.84 -9.87
N TYR A 125 -15.67 0.00 -10.30
CA TYR A 125 -15.07 0.07 -11.63
C TYR A 125 -15.28 -1.20 -12.47
N GLY A 126 -15.95 -2.21 -11.91
CA GLY A 126 -16.28 -3.47 -12.59
C GLY A 126 -15.13 -4.47 -12.71
N SER A 127 -13.88 -4.02 -12.64
CA SER A 127 -12.67 -4.85 -12.68
C SER A 127 -11.43 -4.01 -12.40
N LEU A 128 -10.29 -4.68 -12.14
CA LEU A 128 -8.99 -3.99 -12.13
C LEU A 128 -8.73 -3.22 -13.44
N GLY A 129 -9.05 -3.82 -14.59
CA GLY A 129 -8.90 -3.15 -15.88
C GLY A 129 -9.74 -1.87 -16.00
N GLY A 130 -10.96 -1.87 -15.43
CA GLY A 130 -11.80 -0.67 -15.32
C GLY A 130 -11.15 0.41 -14.46
N TYR A 131 -10.63 0.02 -13.30
CA TYR A 131 -9.94 0.94 -12.39
C TYR A 131 -8.68 1.55 -13.00
N LEU A 132 -7.87 0.75 -13.71
CA LEU A 132 -6.68 1.23 -14.41
C LEU A 132 -7.05 2.25 -15.50
N ARG A 133 -8.10 1.98 -16.29
CA ARG A 133 -8.58 2.92 -17.31
C ARG A 133 -9.07 4.23 -16.70
N ASP A 134 -9.83 4.15 -15.60
CA ASP A 134 -10.30 5.33 -14.87
C ASP A 134 -9.12 6.15 -14.31
N ALA A 135 -8.04 5.49 -13.89
CA ALA A 135 -6.78 6.13 -13.51
C ALA A 135 -5.95 6.67 -14.70
N GLY A 136 -6.45 6.61 -15.94
CA GLY A 136 -5.75 7.06 -17.15
C GLY A 136 -4.70 6.09 -17.70
N ILE A 137 -4.69 4.84 -17.24
CA ILE A 137 -3.69 3.84 -17.61
C ILE A 137 -4.25 3.00 -18.77
N SER A 138 -3.68 3.18 -19.95
CA SER A 138 -4.05 2.42 -21.15
C SER A 138 -3.57 0.96 -21.08
N GLN A 139 -4.26 0.05 -21.77
CA GLN A 139 -3.82 -1.34 -21.93
C GLN A 139 -2.42 -1.43 -22.57
N ALA A 140 -2.09 -0.53 -23.49
CA ALA A 140 -0.76 -0.46 -24.09
C ALA A 140 0.32 -0.13 -23.04
N THR A 141 0.02 0.73 -22.06
CA THR A 141 0.94 1.03 -20.95
C THR A 141 1.11 -0.19 -20.04
N VAL A 142 0.02 -0.91 -19.73
CA VAL A 142 0.08 -2.15 -18.94
C VAL A 142 0.93 -3.21 -19.65
N ASN A 143 0.73 -3.41 -20.96
CA ASN A 143 1.49 -4.38 -21.74
C ASN A 143 2.99 -4.03 -21.79
N ARG A 144 3.34 -2.75 -21.94
CA ARG A 144 4.74 -2.28 -21.87
C ARG A 144 5.36 -2.54 -20.50
N MET A 145 4.66 -2.18 -19.42
CA MET A 145 5.12 -2.45 -18.05
C MET A 145 5.34 -3.94 -17.82
N ARG A 146 4.41 -4.79 -18.27
CA ARG A 146 4.53 -6.24 -18.19
C ARG A 146 5.78 -6.74 -18.93
N GLY A 147 6.02 -6.24 -20.14
CA GLY A 147 7.21 -6.58 -20.92
C GLY A 147 8.52 -6.19 -20.25
N VAL A 148 8.57 -5.04 -19.57
CA VAL A 148 9.74 -4.58 -18.81
C VAL A 148 10.00 -5.42 -17.56
N LEU A 149 8.95 -5.85 -16.86
CA LEU A 149 9.08 -6.54 -15.56
C LEU A 149 9.26 -8.06 -15.69
N LEU A 150 8.79 -8.67 -16.78
CA LEU A 150 8.80 -10.13 -16.97
C LEU A 150 9.71 -10.60 -18.13
N GLY A 151 10.20 -9.69 -18.96
CA GLY A 151 11.13 -9.97 -20.07
C GLY A 151 12.56 -9.64 -19.69
#